data_AF-A0A973QYN5-F1
#
_entry.id   AF-A0A973QYN5-F1
#
_cell.length_a   1.000
_cell.length_b   1.000
_cell.length_c   1.000
_cell.angle_alpha   90.00
_cell.angle_beta   90.00
_cell.angle_gamma   90.00
#
_symmetry.space_group_name_H-M   'P 1'
#
loop_
_entity.id
_entity.type
_entity.pdbx_description
1 polymer ?
#
loop_
_entity_poly.entity_id
_entity_poly.type
_entity_poly.pdbx_seq_one_letter_code
_entity_poly.pdbx_strand_id
1 'polypeptide(L)' 'SAAEMRPGDRVLLDAVLRARPDTPYSCRVGLCGSCRARVSAGAADLGTQYALSPAELAAGYTLACRARPTTPEIALDFDA' A
#
# COMPACT_ATOMS: atom_id res chain seq x y z
N SER A 1 4.13 -10.16 -2.22
CA SER A 1 2.77 -10.75 -2.26
C SER A 1 1.88 -9.96 -3.20
N ALA A 2 1.19 -10.62 -4.14
CA ALA A 2 0.21 -9.97 -5.02
C ALA A 2 -1.11 -9.71 -4.27
N ALA A 3 -1.78 -8.59 -4.55
CA ALA A 3 -3.11 -8.29 -4.01
C ALA A 3 -4.04 -7.92 -5.17
N GLU A 4 -5.13 -8.69 -5.32
CA GLU A 4 -6.18 -8.41 -6.30
C GLU A 4 -7.22 -7.46 -5.70
N MET A 5 -7.53 -6.40 -6.42
CA MET A 5 -8.55 -5.42 -6.05
C MET A 5 -9.94 -5.88 -6.43
N ARG A 6 -10.90 -5.70 -5.54
CA ARG A 6 -12.32 -6.02 -5.75
C ARG A 6 -13.19 -4.77 -5.64
N PRO A 7 -14.40 -4.79 -6.23
CA PRO A 7 -15.40 -3.77 -5.96
C PRO A 7 -15.60 -3.58 -4.44
N GLY A 8 -15.34 -2.37 -3.95
CA GLY A 8 -15.41 -2.02 -2.53
C GLY A 8 -14.06 -1.76 -1.85
N ASP A 9 -12.95 -2.25 -2.42
CA ASP A 9 -11.62 -1.88 -1.94
C ASP A 9 -11.30 -0.46 -2.36
N ARG A 10 -11.02 0.41 -1.39
CA ARG A 10 -10.74 1.82 -1.65
C ARG A 10 -9.25 2.11 -1.70
N VAL A 11 -8.45 1.34 -0.96
CA VAL A 11 -7.00 1.45 -0.88
C VAL A 11 -6.37 0.06 -0.90
N LEU A 12 -5.08 -0.01 -1.19
CA LEU A 12 -4.36 -1.29 -1.26
C LEU A 12 -4.46 -2.10 0.04
N LEU A 13 -4.51 -1.42 1.20
CA LEU A 13 -4.65 -2.09 2.49
C LEU A 13 -5.94 -2.92 2.59
N ASP A 14 -7.04 -2.52 1.95
CA ASP A 14 -8.30 -3.27 2.00
C ASP A 14 -8.14 -4.65 1.33
N ALA A 15 -7.56 -4.67 0.13
CA ALA A 15 -7.25 -5.89 -0.60
C ALA A 15 -6.21 -6.75 0.15
N VAL A 16 -5.18 -6.10 0.72
CA VAL A 16 -4.14 -6.80 1.48
C VAL A 16 -4.70 -7.44 2.74
N LEU A 17 -5.52 -6.76 3.54
CA LEU A 17 -6.09 -7.33 4.77
C LEU A 17 -7.05 -8.48 4.47
N ARG A 18 -7.71 -8.48 3.32
CA ARG A 18 -8.52 -9.64 2.89
C ARG A 18 -7.66 -10.86 2.57
N ALA A 19 -6.51 -10.67 1.93
CA ALA A 19 -5.60 -11.76 1.58
C ALA A 19 -4.67 -12.17 2.74
N ARG A 20 -4.32 -11.23 3.62
CA ARG A 20 -3.41 -11.36 4.76
C ARG A 20 -3.91 -10.54 5.95
N PRO A 21 -4.87 -11.07 6.73
CA PRO A 21 -5.50 -10.38 7.85
C PRO A 21 -4.52 -9.86 8.92
N ASP A 22 -3.38 -10.52 9.07
CA ASP A 22 -2.36 -10.18 10.07
C ASP A 22 -1.38 -9.09 9.61
N THR A 23 -1.58 -8.51 8.42
CA THR A 23 -0.71 -7.43 7.92
C THR A 23 -0.72 -6.27 8.93
N PRO A 24 0.45 -5.79 9.39
CA PRO A 24 0.50 -4.71 10.36
C PRO A 24 -0.06 -3.40 9.79
N TYR A 25 -0.91 -2.74 10.56
CA TYR A 25 -1.38 -1.38 10.31
C TYR A 25 -1.79 -0.73 11.63
N SER A 26 -1.88 0.60 11.66
CA SER A 26 -2.33 1.33 12.84
C SER A 26 -3.25 2.50 12.47
N CYS A 27 -2.70 3.63 12.04
CA CYS A 27 -3.47 4.88 11.95
C CYS A 27 -4.47 4.96 10.76
N ARG A 28 -4.22 4.23 9.67
CA ARG A 28 -4.96 4.31 8.38
C ARG A 28 -5.05 5.71 7.73
N VAL A 29 -4.30 6.68 8.23
CA VAL A 29 -4.30 8.07 7.73
C VAL A 29 -2.93 8.53 7.21
N GLY A 30 -1.95 7.63 7.13
CA GLY A 30 -0.65 7.91 6.50
C GLY A 30 0.41 8.57 7.40
N LEU A 31 0.27 8.44 8.73
CA LEU A 31 1.15 9.08 9.73
C LEU A 31 2.10 8.11 10.46
N CYS A 32 1.78 6.82 10.55
CA CYS A 32 2.50 5.90 11.44
C CYS A 32 3.55 5.00 10.76
N GLY A 33 3.56 4.91 9.43
CA GLY A 33 4.47 4.01 8.70
C GLY A 33 4.17 2.50 8.80
N SER A 34 3.30 2.05 9.72
CA SER A 34 3.09 0.62 10.00
C SER A 34 2.62 -0.23 8.82
N CYS A 35 2.02 0.39 7.80
CA CYS A 35 1.57 -0.29 6.58
C CYS A 35 2.47 -0.01 5.37
N ARG A 36 3.76 0.29 5.62
CA ARG A 36 4.76 0.49 4.57
C ARG A 36 4.93 -0.80 3.78
N ALA A 37 4.94 -0.66 2.46
CA ALA A 37 5.28 -1.71 1.52
C ALA A 37 5.96 -1.10 0.29
N ARG A 38 6.70 -1.89 -0.47
CA ARG A 38 7.23 -1.51 -1.77
C ARG A 38 6.34 -2.04 -2.88
N VAL A 39 6.03 -1.22 -3.88
CA VAL A 39 5.33 -1.68 -5.09
C VAL A 39 6.33 -2.42 -5.96
N SER A 40 6.11 -3.72 -6.16
CA SER A 40 7.00 -4.58 -6.97
C SER A 40 6.47 -4.86 -8.38
N ALA A 41 5.16 -4.68 -8.61
CA ALA A 41 4.54 -4.71 -9.93
C ALA A 41 3.22 -3.91 -9.92
N GLY A 42 2.83 -3.35 -11.06
CA GLY A 42 1.65 -2.48 -11.19
C GLY A 42 1.92 -1.03 -10.79
N ALA A 43 0.86 -0.23 -10.64
CA ALA A 43 0.97 1.18 -10.25
C ALA A 43 -0.16 1.61 -9.32
N ALA A 44 0.10 2.66 -8.53
CA ALA A 44 -0.86 3.25 -7.62
C ALA A 44 -0.69 4.77 -7.53
N ASP A 45 -1.80 5.47 -7.36
CA ASP A 45 -1.82 6.83 -6.84
C ASP A 45 -1.55 6.77 -5.34
N LEU A 46 -0.46 7.39 -4.91
CA LEU A 46 0.00 7.33 -3.53
C LEU A 46 -0.82 8.27 -2.61
N GLY A 47 -1.45 9.30 -3.18
CA GLY A 47 -2.04 10.39 -2.42
C GLY A 47 -1.04 11.04 -1.44
N THR A 48 -1.56 11.73 -0.43
CA THR A 48 -0.71 12.31 0.62
C THR A 48 -0.29 11.27 1.65
N GLN A 49 1.02 11.18 1.88
CA GLN A 49 1.67 10.29 2.85
C GLN A 49 2.76 11.07 3.59
N TYR A 50 2.65 11.17 4.91
CA TYR A 50 3.56 11.99 5.72
C TYR A 50 4.64 11.18 6.42
N ALA A 51 4.41 9.87 6.60
CA ALA A 51 5.36 8.99 7.29
C ALA A 51 6.54 8.53 6.42
N LEU A 52 6.50 8.76 5.11
CA LEU A 52 7.57 8.38 4.18
C LEU A 52 8.30 9.62 3.68
N SER A 53 9.62 9.50 3.57
CA SER A 53 10.46 10.51 2.95
C SER A 53 10.29 10.51 1.41
N PRO A 54 10.64 11.61 0.73
CA PRO A 54 10.66 11.63 -0.73
C PRO A 54 11.57 10.56 -1.36
N ALA A 55 12.67 10.20 -0.68
CA ALA A 55 13.58 9.17 -1.14
C ALA A 55 12.96 7.75 -1.07
N GLU A 56 12.21 7.46 0.00
CA GLU A 56 11.46 6.19 0.10
C GLU A 56 10.37 6.09 -0.97
N LEU A 57 9.63 7.17 -1.22
CA LEU A 57 8.64 7.23 -2.30
C LEU A 57 9.31 6.99 -3.66
N ALA A 58 10.46 7.62 -3.91
CA ALA A 58 11.23 7.43 -5.15
C ALA A 58 11.80 6.00 -5.29
N ALA A 59 12.10 5.33 -4.18
CA ALA A 59 12.50 3.92 -4.16
C ALA A 59 11.32 2.94 -4.32
N GLY A 60 10.10 3.45 -4.52
CA GLY A 60 8.89 2.66 -4.75
C GLY A 60 8.18 2.21 -3.47
N TYR A 61 8.55 2.74 -2.31
CA TYR A 61 7.79 2.51 -1.07
C TYR A 61 6.51 3.35 -1.05
N THR A 62 5.50 2.83 -0.37
CA THR A 62 4.20 3.46 -0.18
C THR A 62 3.57 2.99 1.12
N LEU A 63 2.58 3.72 1.62
CA LEU A 63 1.69 3.31 2.68
C LEU A 63 0.42 2.71 2.07
N ALA A 64 0.23 1.40 2.24
CA ALA A 64 -0.90 0.68 1.66
C ALA A 64 -2.26 1.27 2.06
N CYS A 65 -2.36 1.92 3.23
CA CYS A 65 -3.60 2.56 3.69
C CYS A 65 -3.98 3.85 2.95
N ARG A 66 -3.07 4.41 2.14
CA ARG A 66 -3.29 5.64 1.37
C ARG A 66 -3.27 5.39 -0.13
N ALA A 67 -2.48 4.42 -0.58
CA ALA A 67 -2.32 4.09 -1.97
C ALA A 67 -3.61 3.53 -2.59
N ARG A 68 -3.99 4.07 -3.76
CA ARG A 68 -5.08 3.55 -4.60
C ARG A 68 -4.48 2.98 -5.88
N PRO A 69 -4.80 1.75 -6.27
CA PRO A 69 -4.25 1.19 -7.50
C PRO A 69 -4.78 1.91 -8.73
N THR A 70 -3.91 2.06 -9.72
CA THR A 70 -4.25 2.58 -11.05
C THR A 70 -4.17 1.49 -12.12
N THR A 71 -3.82 0.27 -11.72
CA THR A 71 -3.80 -0.94 -12.55
C THR A 71 -4.73 -2.01 -11.99
N PRO A 72 -5.24 -2.95 -12.83
CA PRO A 72 -6.11 -4.05 -12.37
C PRO A 72 -5.42 -4.96 -11.35
N GLU A 73 -4.13 -5.19 -11.52
CA GLU A 73 -3.30 -6.00 -10.63
C GLU A 73 -2.14 -5.18 -10.08
N ILE A 74 -1.77 -5.46 -8.84
CA ILE A 74 -0.64 -4.82 -8.16
C ILE A 74 0.01 -5.79 -7.17
N ALA A 75 1.34 -5.77 -7.09
CA ALA A 75 2.10 -6.57 -6.15
C ALA A 75 2.84 -5.69 -5.14
N LEU A 76 2.75 -6.08 -3.86
CA LEU A 76 3.34 -5.39 -2.74
C LEU A 76 4.32 -6.29 -1.99
N ASP A 77 5.47 -5.73 -1.65
CA ASP A 77 6.49 -6.35 -0.84
C ASP A 77 6.55 -5.66 0.51
N PHE A 78 6.13 -6.37 1.57
CA PHE A 78 6.08 -5.83 2.93
C PHE A 78 7.35 -6.15 3.74
N ASP A 79 8.25 -6.95 3.16
CA ASP A 79 9.51 -7.39 3.78
C ASP A 79 10.73 -6.64 3.19
N ALA A 80 10.48 -5.68 2.29
CA ALA A 80 11.47 -4.83 1.63
C ALA A 80 11.97 -3.65 2.47
#